data_AF-A0A0A7GGD7-F1
#
_entry.id   AF-A0A0A7GGD7-F1
#
_cell.length_a   1.000
_cell.length_b   1.000
_cell.length_c   1.000
_cell.angle_alpha   90.00
_cell.angle_beta   90.00
_cell.angle_gamma   90.00
#
_symmetry.space_group_name_H-M   'P 1'
#
loop_
_entity.id
_entity.type
_entity.pdbx_description
1 polymer ?
#
loop_
_entity_poly.entity_id
_entity_poly.type
_entity_poly.pdbx_seq_one_letter_code
_entity_poly.pdbx_strand_id
1 'polypeptide(L)' 'MFANNPFSHDVKKLVGTKEPPLFRLRVGEYRIVFWVDWDSKTIYVERIFHRSEGYDAFFE' A
#
# COMPACT_ATOMS: atom_id res chain seq x y z
N MET A 1 -8.45 12.61 7.44
CA MET A 1 -8.57 12.37 5.98
C MET A 1 -7.23 11.87 5.46
N PHE A 2 -7.22 10.81 4.65
CA PHE A 2 -6.01 10.17 4.10
C PHE A 2 -5.03 11.16 3.45
N ALA A 3 -5.55 12.22 2.81
CA ALA A 3 -4.76 13.27 2.17
C ALA A 3 -3.80 14.04 3.10
N ASN A 4 -4.10 14.14 4.41
CA ASN A 4 -3.25 14.86 5.36
C ASN A 4 -2.21 13.97 6.03
N ASN A 5 -2.50 12.67 6.13
CA ASN A 5 -1.60 11.67 6.68
C ASN A 5 -1.96 10.30 6.09
N PRO A 6 -1.14 9.74 5.18
CA PRO A 6 -1.43 8.46 4.53
C PRO A 6 -1.41 7.28 5.50
N PHE A 7 -0.89 7.45 6.72
CA PHE A 7 -0.83 6.42 7.76
C PHE A 7 -1.92 6.55 8.83
N SER A 8 -2.91 7.42 8.62
CA SER A 8 -3.99 7.67 9.60
C SER A 8 -5.04 6.54 9.69
N HIS A 9 -4.90 5.46 8.92
CA HIS A 9 -5.86 4.35 8.80
C HIS A 9 -5.17 3.01 9.06
N ASP A 10 -5.84 1.88 8.81
CA ASP A 10 -5.23 0.53 8.85
C ASP A 10 -4.22 0.38 7.70
N VAL A 11 -3.03 0.94 7.93
CA VAL A 11 -1.88 0.88 7.05
C VAL A 11 -0.78 0.10 7.76
N LYS A 12 -0.21 -0.87 7.05
CA LYS A 12 0.94 -1.64 7.52
C LYS A 12 2.03 -1.66 6.47
N LYS A 13 3.28 -1.48 6.88
CA LYS A 13 4.45 -1.73 6.03
C LYS A 13 4.49 -3.22 5.65
N LEU A 14 4.72 -3.52 4.38
CA LEU A 14 4.92 -4.88 3.91
C LEU A 14 6.36 -5.32 4.23
N VAL A 15 6.52 -6.57 4.67
CA VAL A 15 7.82 -7.16 5.00
C VAL A 15 8.43 -7.75 3.73
N GLY A 16 9.76 -7.66 3.59
CA GLY A 16 10.49 -8.27 2.46
C GLY A 16 10.40 -7.50 1.14
N THR A 17 9.85 -6.28 1.14
CA THR A 17 9.83 -5.43 -0.05
C THR A 17 11.15 -4.70 -0.22
N LYS A 18 11.56 -4.48 -1.47
CA LYS A 18 12.71 -3.63 -1.83
C LYS A 18 12.44 -2.17 -1.46
N GLU A 19 13.47 -1.33 -1.55
CA GLU A 19 13.34 0.12 -1.42
C GLU A 19 12.79 0.71 -2.74
N PRO A 20 11.80 1.62 -2.70
CA PRO A 20 11.14 2.18 -1.53
C PRO A 20 10.15 1.20 -0.85
N PRO A 21 9.95 1.28 0.47
CA PRO A 21 9.10 0.35 1.20
C PRO A 21 7.65 0.45 0.74
N LEU A 22 7.02 -0.72 0.52
CA LEU A 22 5.59 -0.77 0.22
C LEU A 22 4.76 -0.81 1.50
N PHE A 23 3.57 -0.24 1.41
CA PHE A 23 2.56 -0.22 2.47
C PHE A 23 1.26 -0.78 1.94
N ARG A 24 0.46 -1.34 2.85
CA ARG A 24 -0.88 -1.84 2.55
C ARG A 24 -1.91 -1.10 3.38
N LEU A 25 -2.83 -0.41 2.70
CA LEU A 25 -4.06 0.13 3.27
C LEU A 25 -5.20 -0.90 3.15
N ARG A 26 -5.96 -1.11 4.23
CA ARG A 26 -7.21 -1.87 4.20
C ARG A 26 -8.40 -0.94 3.98
N VAL A 27 -9.23 -1.26 2.99
CA VAL A 27 -10.50 -0.57 2.71
C VAL A 27 -11.61 -1.62 2.59
N GLY A 28 -12.25 -1.95 3.73
CA GLY A 28 -13.18 -3.07 3.80
C GLY A 28 -12.52 -4.39 3.37
N GLU A 29 -13.07 -5.02 2.34
CA GLU A 29 -12.51 -6.25 1.76
C GLU A 29 -11.39 -6.01 0.74
N TYR A 30 -11.13 -4.77 0.36
CA TYR A 30 -10.05 -4.44 -0.56
C TYR A 30 -8.75 -4.08 0.16
N ARG A 31 -7.63 -4.29 -0.54
CA ARG A 31 -6.29 -3.92 -0.14
C ARG A 31 -5.67 -3.05 -1.22
N ILE A 32 -5.07 -1.95 -0.81
CA ILE A 32 -4.32 -1.05 -1.68
C ILE A 32 -2.86 -1.14 -1.29
N VAL A 33 -2.00 -1.48 -2.23
CA VAL A 33 -0.55 -1.45 -2.05
C VAL A 33 0.00 -0.19 -2.70
N PHE A 34 0.78 0.55 -1.94
CA PHE A 34 1.32 1.84 -2.35
C PHE A 34 2.68 2.09 -1.72
N TRP A 35 3.42 3.05 -2.28
CA TRP A 35 4.59 3.66 -1.65
C TRP A 35 4.49 5.18 -1.72
N VAL A 36 5.32 5.84 -0.91
CA VAL A 36 5.32 7.30 -0.77
C VAL A 36 6.67 7.84 -1.21
N ASP A 37 6.64 8.72 -2.19
CA ASP A 37 7.75 9.62 -2.46
C ASP A 37 7.60 10.85 -1.55
N TRP A 38 8.47 10.92 -0.54
CA TRP A 38 8.43 11.99 0.46
C TRP A 38 8.95 13.32 -0.07
N ASP A 39 9.83 13.30 -1.06
CA ASP A 39 10.43 14.49 -1.63
C ASP A 39 9.42 15.20 -2.52
N SER A 40 8.71 14.45 -3.37
CA SER A 40 7.65 15.00 -4.23
C SER A 40 6.28 15.08 -3.58
N LYS A 41 6.10 14.52 -2.37
CA LYS A 41 4.81 14.36 -1.67
C LYS A 41 3.78 13.59 -2.51
N THR A 42 4.24 12.59 -3.26
CA THR A 42 3.42 11.79 -4.17
C THR A 42 3.18 10.40 -3.60
N ILE A 43 1.94 9.91 -3.68
CA ILE A 43 1.59 8.54 -3.35
C ILE A 43 1.42 7.76 -4.65
N TYR A 44 2.20 6.70 -4.80
CA TYR A 44 2.13 5.80 -5.95
C TYR A 44 1.39 4.54 -5.56
N VAL A 45 0.28 4.26 -6.24
CA VAL A 45 -0.52 3.05 -6.04
C VAL A 45 -0.06 1.99 -7.02
N GLU A 46 0.51 0.91 -6.49
CA GLU A 46 0.98 -0.23 -7.29
C GLU A 46 -0.18 -1.14 -7.68
N ARG A 47 -1.09 -1.39 -6.75
CA ARG A 47 -2.21 -2.31 -6.97
C ARG A 47 -3.36 -2.08 -6.00
N ILE A 48 -4.56 -2.40 -6.48
CA ILE A 48 -5.78 -2.53 -5.68
C ILE A 48 -6.34 -3.93 -5.96
N PHE A 49 -6.62 -4.70 -4.91
CA PHE A 49 -7.10 -6.08 -5.05
C PHE A 49 -8.06 -6.48 -3.92
N HIS A 50 -8.94 -7.44 -4.19
CA HIS A 50 -9.86 -8.01 -3.21
C HIS A 50 -9.15 -8.96 -2.25
N ARG A 51 -9.66 -9.11 -1.02
CA ARG A 51 -9.12 -9.99 0.04
C ARG A 51 -8.80 -11.40 -0.44
N SER A 52 -9.70 -11.95 -1.26
CA SER A 52 -9.65 -13.33 -1.71
C SER A 52 -8.55 -13.60 -2.73
N GLU A 53 -8.00 -12.57 -3.36
CA GLU A 53 -6.96 -12.72 -4.40
C GLU A 53 -5.57 -13.01 -3.82
N GLY A 54 -5.36 -12.77 -2.51
CA GLY A 54 -4.09 -13.10 -1.85
C GLY A 54 -2.90 -12.22 -2.27
N TYR A 55 -1.69 -12.59 -1.80
CA TYR A 55 -0.42 -11.96 -2.21
C TYR A 55 0.37 -12.81 -3.22
N ASP A 56 -0.25 -13.81 -3.83
CA ASP A 56 0.48 -14.73 -4.71
C ASP A 56 0.89 -14.07 -6.04
N ALA A 57 0.26 -12.94 -6.40
CA ALA A 57 0.57 -12.16 -7.60
C ALA A 57 1.72 -11.13 -7.43
N PHE A 58 2.50 -11.19 -6.35
CA PHE A 58 3.57 -10.21 -6.05
C PHE A 58 4.99 -10.66 -6.48
N PHE A 59 5.17 -11.91 -6.92
CA PHE A 59 6.49 -12.51 -7.19
C PHE A 59 6.66 -13.09 -8.60
N GLU A 60 5.95 -12.56 -9.60
CA GLU A 60 6.25 -12.84 -11.02
C GLU A 60 7.34 -11.91 -11.58
#